data_AF-A0A932XIN4-F1
#
_entry.id   AF-A0A932XIN4-F1
#
_cell.length_a   1.000
_cell.length_b   1.000
_cell.length_c   1.000
_cell.angle_alpha   90.00
_cell.angle_beta   90.00
_cell.angle_gamma   90.00
#
_symmetry.space_group_name_H-M   'P 1'
#
loop_
_entity.id
_entity.type
_entity.pdbx_description
1 polymer ?
#
loop_
_entity_poly.entity_id
_entity_poly.type
_entity_poly.pdbx_seq_one_letter_code
_entity_poly.pdbx_strand_id
1 'polypeptide(L)'
;MSPISSHGEACLGYLREGYAAWQNPRGTGWAFAVRVEHRLGLSLEEGIACFDRLTQLGLIQPYPGPNLMGTYRLTLKGVAFMEMLPWLEEAARSLFSVIDADPDLGDEEKEQARAGLWSEALEAAFTLSLGWAIEHLPDLWKERKR
;
A
#
# COMPACT_ATOMS: atom_id res chain seq x y z
N MET A 1 0.97 -23.32 -6.89
CA MET A 1 1.52 -21.97 -7.09
C MET A 1 0.32 -21.05 -7.20
N SER A 2 0.00 -20.27 -6.17
CA SER A 2 -1.11 -19.32 -6.25
C SER A 2 -0.62 -18.12 -7.06
N PRO A 3 -1.14 -17.86 -8.26
CA PRO A 3 -0.73 -16.70 -9.04
C PRO A 3 -1.58 -15.50 -8.62
N ILE A 4 -0.96 -14.32 -8.69
CA ILE A 4 -1.61 -13.01 -8.63
C ILE A 4 -1.99 -12.60 -7.20
N SER A 5 -0.99 -12.14 -6.43
CA SER A 5 -1.28 -10.99 -5.58
C SER A 5 -1.80 -9.89 -6.50
N SER A 6 -3.03 -9.41 -6.29
CA SER A 6 -3.58 -8.35 -7.14
C SER A 6 -2.60 -7.19 -7.24
N HIS A 7 -2.57 -6.44 -8.35
CA HIS A 7 -1.64 -5.30 -8.52
C HIS A 7 -1.64 -4.34 -7.31
N GLY A 8 -2.79 -4.19 -6.64
CA GLY A 8 -2.93 -3.46 -5.38
C GLY A 8 -2.18 -4.08 -4.20
N GLU A 9 -2.19 -5.41 -4.03
CA GLU A 9 -1.42 -6.09 -2.97
C GLU A 9 0.09 -5.98 -3.17
N ALA A 10 0.56 -6.08 -4.41
CA ALA A 10 1.96 -5.85 -4.73
C ALA A 10 2.37 -4.40 -4.35
N CYS A 11 1.57 -3.40 -4.74
CA CYS A 11 1.77 -2.00 -4.33
C CYS A 11 1.72 -1.81 -2.81
N LEU A 12 0.79 -2.46 -2.10
CA LEU A 12 0.72 -2.43 -0.64
C LEU A 12 1.98 -2.99 0.01
N GLY A 13 2.63 -3.99 -0.60
CA GLY A 13 3.91 -4.52 -0.14
C GLY A 13 5.00 -3.44 -0.04
N TYR A 14 5.07 -2.56 -1.04
CA TYR A 14 5.98 -1.41 -1.04
C TYR A 14 5.60 -0.39 0.03
N LEU A 15 4.31 -0.07 0.13
CA LEU A 15 3.87 0.92 1.12
C LEU A 15 4.10 0.42 2.55
N ARG A 16 3.87 -0.87 2.83
CA ARG A 16 4.16 -1.50 4.13
C ARG A 16 5.65 -1.50 4.47
N GLU A 17 6.52 -1.81 3.52
CA GLU A 17 7.97 -1.75 3.75
C GLU A 17 8.44 -0.30 3.98
N GLY A 18 7.93 0.65 3.19
CA GLY A 18 8.16 2.08 3.38
C GLY A 18 7.69 2.60 4.74
N TYR A 19 6.53 2.14 5.19
CA TYR A 19 5.94 2.52 6.46
C TYR A 19 6.72 1.94 7.64
N ALA A 20 7.13 0.68 7.57
CA ALA A 20 8.01 0.08 8.57
C ALA A 20 9.35 0.84 8.68
N ALA A 21 9.92 1.28 7.56
CA ALA A 21 11.11 2.12 7.56
C ALA A 21 10.85 3.51 8.17
N TRP A 22 9.66 4.09 7.93
CA TRP A 22 9.24 5.37 8.50
C TRP A 22 9.03 5.30 10.02
N GLN A 23 8.38 4.24 10.51
CA GLN A 23 8.10 4.04 11.94
C GLN A 23 9.34 3.71 12.77
N ASN A 24 10.48 3.38 12.15
CA ASN A 24 11.69 3.03 12.87
C ASN A 24 12.50 4.30 13.24
N PRO A 25 12.47 4.77 14.52
CA PRO A 25 13.15 6.00 14.92
C PRO A 25 14.68 5.89 14.88
N ARG A 26 15.23 4.66 14.80
CA ARG A 26 16.67 4.39 14.68
C ARG A 26 17.11 4.11 13.24
N GLY A 27 16.15 4.04 12.31
CA GLY A 27 16.37 3.75 10.90
C GLY A 27 16.68 4.99 10.07
N THR A 28 17.02 4.77 8.80
CA THR A 28 17.30 5.86 7.86
C THR A 28 16.04 6.52 7.30
N GLY A 29 14.86 5.93 7.53
CA GLY A 29 13.60 6.30 6.89
C GLY A 29 13.48 5.85 5.43
N TRP A 30 14.45 5.05 4.94
CA TRP A 30 14.47 4.50 3.59
C TRP A 30 14.19 3.00 3.59
N ALA A 31 13.35 2.58 2.65
CA ALA A 31 13.02 1.20 2.34
C ALA A 31 13.72 0.75 1.05
N PHE A 32 13.80 -0.56 0.85
CA PHE A 32 14.45 -1.20 -0.30
C PHE A 32 13.45 -2.08 -1.06
N ALA A 33 13.21 -1.74 -2.33
CA ALA A 33 12.28 -2.44 -3.24
C ALA A 33 12.57 -3.93 -3.32
N VAL A 34 13.86 -4.29 -3.43
CA VAL A 34 14.31 -5.68 -3.53
C VAL A 34 13.83 -6.57 -2.39
N ARG A 35 13.63 -6.01 -1.19
CA ARG A 35 13.08 -6.78 -0.05
C ARG A 35 11.63 -7.17 -0.28
N VAL A 36 10.85 -6.28 -0.89
CA VAL A 36 9.44 -6.50 -1.22
C VAL A 36 9.34 -7.51 -2.36
N GLU A 37 10.08 -7.26 -3.44
CA GLU A 37 10.12 -8.13 -4.63
C GLU A 37 10.49 -9.55 -4.26
N HIS A 38 11.55 -9.74 -3.46
CA HIS A 38 11.96 -11.06 -2.99
C HIS A 38 10.94 -11.70 -2.03
N ARG A 39 10.36 -10.92 -1.10
CA ARG A 39 9.38 -11.44 -0.12
C ARG A 39 8.09 -11.90 -0.81
N LEU A 40 7.66 -11.20 -1.85
CA LEU A 40 6.41 -11.47 -2.56
C LEU A 40 6.61 -12.31 -3.82
N GLY A 41 7.86 -12.57 -4.23
CA GLY A 41 8.17 -13.29 -5.47
C GLY A 41 7.73 -12.54 -6.73
N LEU A 42 7.77 -11.20 -6.70
CA LEU A 42 7.37 -10.38 -7.85
C LEU A 42 8.37 -10.54 -9.00
N SER A 43 7.85 -10.58 -10.22
CA SER A 43 8.68 -10.35 -11.40
C SER A 43 9.22 -8.92 -11.43
N LEU A 44 10.28 -8.70 -12.21
CA LEU A 44 10.85 -7.37 -12.40
C LEU A 44 9.81 -6.39 -12.98
N GLU A 45 8.97 -6.85 -13.91
CA GLU A 45 7.93 -6.02 -14.54
C GLU A 45 6.86 -5.61 -13.53
N GLU A 46 6.39 -6.52 -12.69
CA GLU A 46 5.41 -6.23 -11.62
C GLU A 46 5.99 -5.26 -10.59
N GLY A 47 7.26 -5.46 -10.20
CA GLY A 47 7.97 -4.59 -9.28
C GLY A 47 8.08 -3.16 -9.81
N ILE A 48 8.55 -3.00 -11.05
CA ILE A 48 8.67 -1.70 -11.71
C ILE A 48 7.30 -1.04 -11.86
N ALA A 49 6.28 -1.76 -12.32
CA ALA A 49 4.94 -1.20 -12.51
C ALA A 49 4.37 -0.64 -11.19
N CYS A 50 4.50 -1.37 -10.09
CA CYS A 50 4.06 -0.90 -8.77
C CYS A 50 4.87 0.32 -8.31
N PHE A 51 6.19 0.26 -8.44
CA PHE A 51 7.09 1.33 -7.99
C PHE A 51 6.82 2.64 -8.74
N ASP A 52 6.68 2.56 -10.07
CA ASP A 52 6.37 3.72 -10.91
C ASP A 52 4.98 4.28 -10.60
N ARG A 53 3.98 3.42 -10.45
CA ARG A 53 2.61 3.83 -10.09
C ARG A 53 2.58 4.58 -8.76
N LEU A 54 3.21 4.04 -7.72
CA LEU A 54 3.28 4.67 -6.40
C LEU A 54 4.06 6.00 -6.44
N THR A 55 5.07 6.11 -7.30
CA THR A 55 5.82 7.35 -7.52
C THR A 55 4.94 8.40 -8.21
N GLN A 56 4.21 8.02 -9.26
CA GLN A 56 3.27 8.90 -9.99
C GLN A 56 2.15 9.41 -9.09
N LEU A 57 1.63 8.56 -8.20
CA LEU A 57 0.62 8.92 -7.20
C LEU A 57 1.18 9.81 -6.07
N GLY A 58 2.51 10.00 -6.03
CA GLY A 58 3.21 10.77 -5.02
C GLY A 58 3.17 10.12 -3.63
N LEU A 59 3.00 8.79 -3.55
CA LEU A 59 2.97 8.03 -2.30
C LEU A 59 4.37 7.63 -1.83
N ILE A 60 5.27 7.41 -2.79
CA ILE A 60 6.70 7.17 -2.52
C ILE A 60 7.56 8.21 -3.21
N GLN A 61 8.77 8.39 -2.68
CA GLN A 61 9.82 9.18 -3.30
C GLN A 61 11.06 8.31 -3.49
N PRO A 62 11.51 8.09 -4.74
CA PRO A 62 12.78 7.42 -5.02
C PRO A 62 13.97 8.17 -4.44
N TYR A 63 15.00 7.43 -4.02
CA TYR A 63 16.25 8.03 -3.56
C TYR A 63 16.98 8.72 -4.73
N PRO A 64 17.37 10.00 -4.61
CA PRO A 64 17.94 10.76 -5.73
C PRO A 64 19.44 10.54 -5.96
N GLY A 65 20.12 9.80 -5.08
CA GLY A 65 21.58 9.61 -5.15
C GLY A 65 22.01 8.42 -6.02
N PRO A 66 23.27 8.41 -6.48
CA PRO A 66 23.81 7.31 -7.27
C PRO A 66 23.92 6.02 -6.42
N ASN A 67 23.75 4.87 -7.07
CA ASN A 67 24.02 3.51 -6.55
C ASN A 67 23.02 2.91 -5.55
N LEU A 68 21.81 3.46 -5.41
CA LEU A 68 20.75 2.89 -4.57
C LEU A 68 19.45 2.68 -5.36
N MET A 69 19.54 1.97 -6.48
CA MET A 69 18.35 1.59 -7.27
C MET A 69 17.34 0.85 -6.39
N GLY A 70 16.07 1.20 -6.53
CA GLY A 70 14.99 0.64 -5.72
C GLY A 70 14.97 1.10 -4.27
N THR A 71 15.82 2.06 -3.85
CA THR A 71 15.69 2.68 -2.52
C THR A 71 14.68 3.82 -2.59
N TYR A 72 13.77 3.87 -1.63
CA TYR A 72 12.69 4.86 -1.60
C TYR A 72 12.26 5.16 -0.17
N ARG A 73 11.46 6.20 0.01
CA ARG A 73 10.78 6.49 1.26
C ARG A 73 9.31 6.80 1.01
N LEU A 74 8.47 6.64 2.02
CA LEU A 74 7.12 7.21 1.95
C LEU A 74 7.17 8.73 1.93
N THR A 75 6.29 9.33 1.14
CA THR A 75 5.92 10.74 1.30
C THR A 75 4.93 10.88 2.45
N LEU A 76 4.59 12.11 2.84
CA LEU A 76 3.50 12.34 3.80
C LEU A 76 2.16 11.78 3.31
N LYS A 77 1.89 11.85 2.00
CA LYS A 77 0.70 11.24 1.40
C LYS A 77 0.73 9.71 1.51
N GLY A 78 1.90 9.09 1.33
CA GLY A 78 2.09 7.66 1.52
C GLY A 78 1.90 7.22 2.97
N VAL A 79 2.42 7.98 3.94
CA VAL A 79 2.21 7.73 5.38
C VAL A 79 0.72 7.84 5.71
N ALA A 80 0.07 8.92 5.29
CA ALA A 80 -1.36 9.12 5.48
C ALA A 80 -2.21 7.97 4.93
N PHE A 81 -1.90 7.49 3.73
CA PHE A 81 -2.55 6.30 3.19
C PHE A 81 -2.41 5.10 4.14
N MET A 82 -1.20 4.86 4.67
CA MET A 82 -0.94 3.72 5.55
C MET A 82 -1.63 3.84 6.91
N GLU A 83 -1.77 5.04 7.46
CA GLU A 83 -2.54 5.29 8.69
C GLU A 83 -4.04 5.05 8.51
N MET A 84 -4.58 5.33 7.32
CA MET A 84 -5.98 5.07 7.00
C MET A 84 -6.27 3.59 6.68
N LEU A 85 -5.23 2.81 6.34
CA LEU A 85 -5.39 1.44 5.86
C LEU A 85 -6.21 0.54 6.81
N PRO A 86 -6.03 0.58 8.15
CA PRO A 86 -6.85 -0.23 9.06
C PRO A 86 -8.35 0.07 8.97
N TRP A 87 -8.72 1.35 8.79
CA TRP A 87 -10.12 1.73 8.59
C TRP A 87 -10.65 1.22 7.26
N LEU A 88 -9.84 1.30 6.20
CA LEU A 88 -10.21 0.77 4.88
C LEU A 88 -10.41 -0.75 4.91
N GLU A 89 -9.53 -1.48 5.61
CA GLU A 89 -9.65 -2.93 5.81
C GLU A 89 -10.94 -3.29 6.59
N GLU A 90 -11.30 -2.49 7.60
CA GLU A 90 -12.55 -2.67 8.35
C GLU A 90 -13.79 -2.43 7.47
N ALA A 91 -13.78 -1.33 6.70
CA ALA A 91 -14.87 -0.99 5.78
C ALA A 91 -15.04 -2.09 4.71
N ALA A 92 -13.94 -2.58 4.14
CA ALA A 92 -13.96 -3.67 3.18
C ALA A 92 -14.52 -4.96 3.80
N ARG A 93 -14.12 -5.31 5.04
CA ARG A 93 -14.64 -6.50 5.74
C ARG A 93 -16.15 -6.44 5.94
N SER A 94 -16.69 -5.25 6.25
CA SER A 94 -18.14 -5.07 6.35
C SER A 94 -18.87 -5.29 5.03
N LEU A 95 -18.22 -5.03 3.89
CA LEU A 95 -18.81 -5.29 2.58
C LEU A 95 -18.63 -6.75 2.16
N PHE A 96 -17.51 -7.37 2.53
CA PHE A 96 -17.28 -8.80 2.31
C PHE A 96 -18.30 -9.67 3.03
N SER A 97 -18.77 -9.28 4.22
CA SER A 97 -19.81 -10.03 4.92
C SER A 97 -21.14 -10.07 4.15
N VAL A 98 -21.45 -9.02 3.37
CA VAL A 98 -22.62 -8.99 2.48
C VAL A 98 -22.44 -9.99 1.33
N ILE A 99 -21.25 -10.02 0.71
CA ILE A 99 -20.90 -10.98 -0.35
C ILE A 99 -20.97 -12.41 0.19
N ASP A 100 -20.41 -12.66 1.38
CA ASP A 100 -20.36 -13.99 1.98
C ASP A 100 -21.76 -14.51 2.35
N ALA A 101 -22.68 -13.61 2.73
CA ALA A 101 -24.06 -13.92 3.05
C ALA A 101 -24.96 -14.17 1.84
N ASP A 102 -24.50 -13.87 0.61
CA ASP A 102 -25.26 -14.10 -0.60
C ASP A 102 -25.36 -15.61 -0.89
N PRO A 103 -26.56 -16.21 -0.88
CA PRO A 103 -26.74 -17.64 -1.13
C PRO A 103 -26.64 -18.00 -2.61
N ASP A 104 -26.75 -17.03 -3.52
CA ASP A 104 -26.77 -17.26 -4.97
C ASP A 104 -25.36 -17.30 -5.59
N LEU A 105 -24.33 -16.87 -4.83
CA LEU A 105 -22.94 -16.88 -5.26
C LEU A 105 -22.19 -18.14 -4.78
N GLY A 106 -21.45 -18.77 -5.69
CA GLY A 106 -20.48 -19.81 -5.37
C GLY A 106 -19.20 -19.27 -4.72
N ASP A 107 -18.38 -20.15 -4.11
CA ASP A 107 -17.16 -19.76 -3.38
C ASP A 107 -16.15 -18.99 -4.25
N GLU A 108 -15.97 -19.42 -5.51
CA GLU A 108 -15.06 -18.78 -6.46
C GLU A 108 -15.56 -17.38 -6.87
N GLU A 109 -16.87 -17.23 -7.07
CA GLU A 109 -17.50 -15.94 -7.39
C GLU A 109 -17.38 -14.96 -6.21
N LYS A 110 -17.55 -15.45 -4.98
CA LYS A 110 -17.33 -14.67 -3.76
C LYS A 110 -15.88 -14.22 -3.62
N GLU A 111 -14.92 -15.10 -3.90
CA GLU A 111 -13.51 -14.75 -3.89
C GLU A 111 -13.19 -13.65 -4.93
N GLN A 112 -13.66 -13.82 -6.16
CA GLN A 112 -13.46 -12.83 -7.22
C GLN A 112 -14.12 -11.49 -6.90
N ALA A 113 -15.34 -11.49 -6.35
CA ALA A 113 -16.05 -10.28 -5.96
C ALA A 113 -15.31 -9.52 -4.84
N ARG A 114 -14.80 -10.23 -3.82
CA ARG A 114 -13.99 -9.63 -2.75
C ARG A 114 -12.70 -9.03 -3.29
N ALA A 115 -11.98 -9.76 -4.15
CA ALA A 115 -10.76 -9.28 -4.77
C ALA A 115 -10.98 -8.03 -5.63
N GLY A 116 -12.05 -8.00 -6.42
CA GLY A 116 -12.45 -6.85 -7.23
C GLY A 116 -12.76 -5.63 -6.38
N LEU A 117 -13.63 -5.79 -5.38
CA LEU A 117 -13.99 -4.71 -4.45
C LEU A 117 -12.78 -4.15 -3.70
N TRP A 118 -11.88 -5.03 -3.23
CA TRP A 118 -10.65 -4.61 -2.56
C TRP A 118 -9.75 -3.79 -3.48
N SER A 119 -9.57 -4.26 -4.72
CA SER A 119 -8.77 -3.53 -5.71
C SER A 119 -9.34 -2.14 -6.00
N GLU A 120 -10.65 -2.02 -6.16
CA GLU A 120 -11.32 -0.72 -6.37
C GLU A 120 -11.17 0.20 -5.15
N ALA A 121 -11.36 -0.33 -3.95
CA ALA A 121 -11.21 0.42 -2.71
C ALA A 121 -9.80 0.99 -2.54
N LEU A 122 -8.77 0.19 -2.87
CA LEU A 122 -7.37 0.63 -2.84
C LEU A 122 -7.09 1.75 -3.84
N GLU A 123 -7.52 1.62 -5.10
CA GLU A 123 -7.31 2.66 -6.12
C GLU A 123 -7.99 3.99 -5.75
N ALA A 124 -9.19 3.93 -5.18
CA ALA A 124 -9.87 5.11 -4.65
C ALA A 124 -9.08 5.75 -3.51
N ALA A 125 -8.63 4.94 -2.53
CA ALA A 125 -7.87 5.43 -1.39
C ALA A 125 -6.50 6.03 -1.77
N PHE A 126 -5.80 5.45 -2.76
CA PHE A 126 -4.56 6.02 -3.30
C PHE A 126 -4.73 7.45 -3.83
N THR A 127 -5.91 7.75 -4.37
CA THR A 127 -6.24 9.07 -4.91
C THR A 127 -6.58 10.05 -3.79
N LEU A 128 -7.36 9.61 -2.80
CA LEU A 128 -7.98 10.49 -1.78
C LEU A 128 -7.10 10.78 -0.56
N SER A 129 -6.03 10.04 -0.32
CA SER A 129 -5.21 10.13 0.91
C SER A 129 -4.57 11.49 1.21
N LEU A 130 -4.51 12.40 0.23
CA LEU A 130 -3.95 13.73 0.45
C LEU A 130 -4.78 14.59 1.42
N GLY A 131 -6.11 14.49 1.37
CA GLY A 131 -6.99 15.27 2.24
C GLY A 131 -6.75 14.94 3.72
N TRP A 132 -6.73 13.65 4.03
CA TRP A 132 -6.43 13.15 5.38
C TRP A 132 -5.05 13.60 5.86
N ALA A 133 -4.04 13.55 4.98
CA ALA A 133 -2.68 13.97 5.30
C ALA A 133 -2.62 15.44 5.75
N ILE A 134 -3.36 16.32 5.09
CA ILE A 134 -3.39 17.76 5.41
C ILE A 134 -4.02 18.00 6.78
N GLU A 135 -5.13 17.31 7.08
CA GLU A 135 -5.85 17.44 8.34
C GLU A 135 -5.03 16.95 9.54
N HIS A 136 -4.27 15.86 9.38
CA HIS A 136 -3.55 15.17 10.47
C HIS A 136 -2.03 15.45 10.48
N LEU A 137 -1.55 16.32 9.59
CA LEU A 137 -0.13 16.64 9.46
C LEU A 137 0.58 17.01 10.79
N PRO A 138 -0.03 17.82 11.69
CA PRO A 138 0.61 18.17 12.96
C PRO A 138 0.87 16.96 13.86
N ASP A 139 0.02 15.95 13.82
CA ASP A 139 0.14 14.77 14.68
C ASP A 139 1.15 13.77 14.12
N LEU A 140 1.12 13.52 12.80
CA LEU A 140 2.16 12.76 12.09
C LEU A 140 3.57 13.32 12.36
N TRP A 141 3.70 14.65 12.45
CA TRP A 141 4.98 15.30 12.73
C TRP A 141 5.46 15.13 14.17
N LYS A 142 4.54 15.07 15.15
CA LYS A 142 4.87 14.84 16.56
C LYS A 142 5.35 13.41 16.80
N GLU A 143 4.71 12.44 16.16
CA GLU A 143 5.06 11.01 16.30
C GLU A 143 6.47 10.74 15.81
N ARG A 144 6.90 11.38 14.72
CA ARG A 144 8.27 11.25 14.21
C ARG A 144 9.36 11.76 15.17
N LYS A 145 9.04 12.69 16.07
CA LYS A 145 10.02 13.32 16.97
C LYS A 145 10.18 12.59 18.31
N ARG A 146 9.37 11.56 18.58
CA ARG A 146 9.45 10.73 19.79
C ARG A 146 10.40 9.56 19.57
#